data_AF-H2FYB4-F1
#
_entry.id   AF-H2FYB4-F1
#
_cell.length_a   1.000
_cell.length_b   1.000
_cell.length_c   1.000
_cell.angle_alpha   90.00
_cell.angle_beta   90.00
_cell.angle_gamma   90.00
#
_symmetry.space_group_name_H-M   'P 1'
#
loop_
_entity.id
_entity.type
_entity.pdbx_description
1 polymer ?
#
loop_
_entity_poly.entity_id
_entity_poly.type
_entity_poly.pdbx_seq_one_letter_code
_entity_poly.pdbx_strand_id
1 'polypeptide(L)'
;MSTSSRYIAEQATLRAFLNCYLREVEPGMQCGHVVGSANSGLPATVDCVELPLASQQAMLRVELTYRSLVGCHRFGRLWLRRSREHGWRVTEAFTAVLMLVHEIYRGFCLGDEERLRGQELELLTRLTDSYRHMMEHIEGARDQAAPAHFIDTEQSLLFGHWLHPTPKSRQGMTDWQQRCYAPEQRGRFALHYFAARPELVRHRSSRATSVPAIVNTLLGADAARLARDDGKLLLPIHPLQAEALLLTPAIQALMEDGSLVHLGPAGHAFTATSSVRTLYCEALPWMIKCSIPVRITNSLRRNRSHELDAGLMMDRLLERTGFARRYPAFGMLHDPAWITLDLPGQEESGFEVIVRDNPFSGEAGRGVTNLAALTAEPLPGESSALAGLIADIVARDGDTPAMVCRRWFERYLDCALEPLICLYDEHGIALEAHQQNSLLRVSEGYPTGYVYRDNQGYYLSERYRDSLQALLPEAAGTASLYYPDEEIRDRFAYYAVVNQVCAVVSRMGNDGLIDEACLVTLLRRRLERLGEQLQGAGRDFALSLLSRPFIPAKGNLLTRLYDVDELDADNEQAIYTRLPNPLCPEALKEVTHAVA
;
A
#
# COMPACT_ATOMS: atom_id res chain seq x y z
N MET A 1 -12.92 31.02 2.50
CA MET A 1 -11.55 30.93 3.02
C MET A 1 -11.10 29.50 2.85
N SER A 2 -10.00 29.23 2.15
CA SER A 2 -9.46 27.87 2.03
C SER A 2 -9.12 27.34 3.41
N THR A 3 -9.52 26.10 3.71
CA THR A 3 -9.08 25.39 4.91
C THR A 3 -7.55 25.32 4.93
N SER A 4 -6.94 25.54 6.09
CA SER A 4 -5.47 25.49 6.25
C SER A 4 -4.93 24.08 6.01
N SER A 5 -3.78 23.95 5.34
CA SER A 5 -3.04 22.68 5.13
C SER A 5 -2.84 21.94 6.46
N ARG A 6 -2.50 22.69 7.50
CA ARG A 6 -2.37 22.23 8.88
C ARG A 6 -3.61 21.47 9.37
N TYR A 7 -4.77 22.10 9.29
CA TYR A 7 -6.02 21.51 9.76
C TYR A 7 -6.38 20.24 8.96
N ILE A 8 -6.18 20.27 7.63
CA ILE A 8 -6.46 19.12 6.77
C ILE A 8 -5.57 17.92 7.16
N ALA A 9 -4.27 18.17 7.36
CA ALA A 9 -3.32 17.13 7.75
C ALA A 9 -3.57 16.60 9.18
N GLU A 10 -4.01 17.44 10.12
CA GLU A 10 -4.41 17.02 11.48
C GLU A 10 -5.62 16.08 11.43
N GLN A 11 -6.65 16.43 10.64
CA GLN A 11 -7.83 15.57 10.44
C GLN A 11 -7.48 14.26 9.72
N ALA A 12 -6.59 14.29 8.73
CA ALA A 12 -6.12 13.09 8.05
C ALA A 12 -5.33 12.17 8.99
N THR A 13 -4.46 12.74 9.83
CA THR A 13 -3.72 11.99 10.88
C THR A 13 -4.68 11.32 11.85
N LEU A 14 -5.64 12.08 12.37
CA LEU A 14 -6.68 11.56 13.27
C LEU A 14 -7.44 10.40 12.62
N ARG A 15 -7.90 10.57 11.38
CA ARG A 15 -8.67 9.54 10.67
C ARG A 15 -7.87 8.26 10.46
N ALA A 16 -6.62 8.37 10.02
CA ALA A 16 -5.77 7.20 9.81
C ALA A 16 -5.50 6.47 11.14
N PHE A 17 -5.20 7.23 12.20
CA PHE A 17 -4.95 6.67 13.52
C PHE A 17 -6.20 6.03 14.15
N LEU A 18 -7.33 6.72 14.16
CA LEU A 18 -8.57 6.22 14.76
C LEU A 18 -9.14 4.99 14.03
N ASN A 19 -9.06 4.93 12.70
CA ASN A 19 -9.46 3.72 12.00
C ASN A 19 -8.58 2.52 12.37
N CYS A 20 -7.29 2.72 12.68
CA CYS A 20 -6.46 1.66 13.23
C CYS A 20 -6.85 1.35 14.69
N TYR A 21 -7.02 2.37 15.52
CA TYR A 21 -7.33 2.23 16.95
C TYR A 21 -8.63 1.44 17.19
N LEU A 22 -9.73 1.86 16.54
CA LEU A 22 -11.04 1.22 16.69
C LEU A 22 -11.04 -0.24 16.24
N ARG A 23 -10.12 -0.57 15.34
CA ARG A 23 -10.01 -1.87 14.71
C ARG A 23 -9.09 -2.83 15.46
N GLU A 24 -8.05 -2.30 16.09
CA GLU A 24 -6.92 -3.09 16.59
C GLU A 24 -6.76 -3.01 18.10
N VAL A 25 -7.26 -1.96 18.76
CA VAL A 25 -7.09 -1.73 20.20
C VAL A 25 -8.42 -1.90 20.91
N GLU A 26 -9.39 -1.01 20.64
CA GLU A 26 -10.70 -1.04 21.28
C GLU A 26 -11.78 -0.44 20.37
N PRO A 27 -12.91 -1.12 20.12
CA PRO A 27 -13.97 -0.63 19.23
C PRO A 27 -14.77 0.55 19.79
N GLY A 28 -14.62 0.86 21.07
CA GLY A 28 -15.33 1.90 21.79
C GLY A 28 -16.83 1.62 21.99
N MET A 29 -17.49 2.53 22.71
CA MET A 29 -18.93 2.45 23.01
C MET A 29 -19.72 3.38 22.11
N GLN A 30 -20.73 2.85 21.42
CA GLN A 30 -21.59 3.66 20.55
C GLN A 30 -22.54 4.51 21.39
N CYS A 31 -22.71 5.78 21.02
CA CYS A 31 -23.63 6.68 21.71
C CYS A 31 -24.10 7.83 20.79
N GLY A 32 -25.13 8.56 21.22
CA GLY A 32 -25.50 9.85 20.62
C GLY A 32 -24.94 11.04 21.41
N HIS A 33 -24.64 12.15 20.73
CA HIS A 33 -24.32 13.44 21.35
C HIS A 33 -25.27 14.54 20.89
N VAL A 34 -25.87 15.26 21.83
CA VAL A 34 -26.76 16.40 21.53
C VAL A 34 -25.89 17.61 21.22
N VAL A 35 -25.98 18.14 19.99
CA VAL A 35 -25.19 19.29 19.52
C VAL A 35 -25.99 20.58 19.38
N GLY A 36 -27.28 20.56 19.71
CA GLY A 36 -28.17 21.72 19.67
C GLY A 36 -29.63 21.31 19.50
N SER A 37 -30.46 22.24 19.03
CA SER A 37 -31.86 21.98 18.65
C SER A 37 -31.98 21.99 17.12
N ALA A 38 -32.59 20.95 16.55
CA ALA A 38 -32.96 20.92 15.14
C ALA A 38 -34.03 21.99 14.84
N ASN A 39 -34.20 22.35 13.56
CA ASN A 39 -35.25 23.29 13.11
C ASN A 39 -36.67 22.82 13.49
N SER A 40 -36.84 21.56 13.89
CA SER A 40 -38.08 20.96 14.40
C SER A 40 -38.30 21.12 15.91
N GLY A 41 -37.37 21.75 16.65
CA GLY A 41 -37.43 21.89 18.11
C GLY A 41 -36.97 20.65 18.90
N LEU A 42 -36.65 19.54 18.23
CA LEU A 42 -36.05 18.34 18.83
C LEU A 42 -34.53 18.52 19.00
N PRO A 43 -33.88 17.84 19.96
CA PRO A 43 -32.43 17.84 20.07
C PRO A 43 -31.80 17.27 18.79
N ALA A 44 -30.90 18.02 18.16
CA ALA A 44 -30.08 17.51 17.08
C ALA A 44 -29.01 16.59 17.68
N THR A 45 -29.15 15.29 17.45
CA THR A 45 -28.19 14.26 17.91
C THR A 45 -27.29 13.83 16.76
N VAL A 46 -26.01 13.65 17.05
CA VAL A 46 -25.04 13.06 16.12
C VAL A 46 -24.53 11.73 16.68
N ASP A 47 -24.22 10.79 15.80
CA ASP A 47 -23.64 9.51 16.16
C ASP A 47 -22.20 9.71 16.62
N CYS A 48 -21.82 9.00 17.69
CA CYS A 48 -20.49 9.08 18.26
C CYS A 48 -20.00 7.71 18.73
N VAL A 49 -18.68 7.62 18.90
CA VAL A 49 -18.03 6.57 19.67
C VAL A 49 -17.32 7.19 20.87
N GLU A 50 -17.49 6.58 22.04
CA GLU A 50 -16.76 6.92 23.26
C GLU A 50 -15.60 5.96 23.49
N LEU A 51 -14.46 6.54 23.83
CA LEU A 51 -13.20 5.85 24.11
C LEU A 51 -12.77 6.20 25.54
N PRO A 52 -12.81 5.23 26.47
CA PRO A 52 -12.34 5.46 27.83
C PRO A 52 -10.81 5.63 27.84
N LEU A 53 -10.34 6.70 28.46
CA LEU A 53 -8.91 6.95 28.68
C LEU A 53 -8.64 6.78 30.18
N ALA A 54 -8.66 5.53 30.63
CA ALA A 54 -8.63 5.15 32.03
C ALA A 54 -7.35 5.63 32.74
N SER A 55 -6.19 5.47 32.08
CA SER A 55 -4.90 5.91 32.63
C SER A 55 -4.83 7.44 32.83
N GLN A 56 -5.63 8.17 32.05
CA GLN A 56 -5.70 9.64 32.04
C GLN A 56 -6.91 10.21 32.78
N GLN A 57 -7.75 9.35 33.38
CA GLN A 57 -9.00 9.74 34.04
C GLN A 57 -9.86 10.64 33.15
N ALA A 58 -10.06 10.23 31.90
CA ALA A 58 -10.83 10.98 30.92
C ALA A 58 -11.67 10.07 30.02
N MET A 59 -12.61 10.68 29.30
CA MET A 59 -13.40 10.07 28.25
C MET A 59 -13.26 10.92 26.99
N LEU A 60 -12.84 10.31 25.88
CA LEU A 60 -12.84 10.92 24.57
C LEU A 60 -14.11 10.49 23.83
N ARG A 61 -14.82 11.45 23.24
CA ARG A 61 -15.98 11.20 22.39
C ARG A 61 -15.69 11.72 21.00
N VAL A 62 -15.92 10.87 20.01
CA VAL A 62 -15.62 11.12 18.61
C VAL A 62 -16.92 11.08 17.81
N GLU A 63 -17.26 12.16 17.12
CA GLU A 63 -18.37 12.18 16.16
C GLU A 63 -18.07 11.26 14.97
N LEU A 64 -19.05 10.43 14.59
CA LEU A 64 -19.03 9.64 13.37
C LEU A 64 -19.83 10.37 12.30
N THR A 65 -19.15 11.01 11.37
CA THR A 65 -19.79 11.67 10.22
C THR A 65 -20.15 10.68 9.13
N TYR A 66 -19.49 9.52 9.12
CA TYR A 66 -19.83 8.39 8.28
C TYR A 66 -19.43 7.08 8.93
N ARG A 67 -20.37 6.14 9.03
CA ARG A 67 -20.15 4.79 9.55
C ARG A 67 -20.06 3.80 8.38
N SER A 68 -18.84 3.42 8.03
CA SER A 68 -18.59 2.38 7.03
C SER A 68 -18.92 0.97 7.55
N LEU A 69 -19.55 0.16 6.71
CA LEU A 69 -19.74 -1.29 6.91
C LEU A 69 -18.44 -2.07 6.72
N VAL A 70 -17.51 -1.51 5.93
CA VAL A 70 -16.22 -2.13 5.61
C VAL A 70 -15.03 -1.52 6.37
N GLY A 71 -15.31 -0.69 7.37
CA GLY A 71 -14.35 -0.26 8.40
C GLY A 71 -13.59 1.04 8.15
N CYS A 72 -13.83 1.77 7.06
CA CYS A 72 -13.23 3.10 6.84
C CYS A 72 -14.19 4.21 7.29
N HIS A 73 -14.26 4.42 8.60
CA HIS A 73 -15.11 5.44 9.21
C HIS A 73 -14.58 6.86 8.94
N ARG A 74 -15.50 7.85 8.92
CA ARG A 74 -15.15 9.28 8.97
C ARG A 74 -15.54 9.88 10.30
N PHE A 75 -14.66 10.75 10.77
CA PHE A 75 -14.78 11.38 12.07
C PHE A 75 -15.03 12.88 11.90
N GLY A 76 -15.82 13.44 12.82
CA GLY A 76 -16.12 14.86 12.89
C GLY A 76 -15.49 15.52 14.10
N ARG A 77 -16.32 16.20 14.87
CA ARG A 77 -15.90 16.88 16.11
C ARG A 77 -15.47 15.87 17.17
N LEU A 78 -14.60 16.35 18.05
CA LEU A 78 -14.08 15.61 19.18
C LEU A 78 -14.41 16.35 20.46
N TRP A 79 -14.82 15.59 21.47
CA TRP A 79 -15.05 16.11 22.81
C TRP A 79 -14.28 15.32 23.85
N LEU A 80 -13.72 16.01 24.82
CA LEU A 80 -13.05 15.45 25.97
C LEU A 80 -13.83 15.79 27.23
N ARG A 81 -13.97 14.81 28.13
CA ARG A 81 -14.47 15.02 29.49
C ARG A 81 -13.51 14.37 30.48
N ARG A 82 -12.90 15.17 31.37
CA ARG A 82 -12.09 14.65 32.48
C ARG A 82 -12.96 14.27 33.67
N SER A 83 -12.54 13.32 34.50
CA SER A 83 -13.36 12.80 35.62
C SER A 83 -13.83 13.85 36.63
N ARG A 84 -13.14 15.00 36.75
CA ARG A 84 -13.53 16.11 37.63
C ARG A 84 -14.40 17.18 36.96
N GLU A 85 -14.65 17.06 35.66
CA GLU A 85 -15.40 18.02 34.88
C GLU A 85 -16.83 17.52 34.62
N HIS A 86 -17.81 18.41 34.74
CA HIS A 86 -19.23 18.06 34.59
C HIS A 86 -19.73 18.16 33.13
N GLY A 87 -18.85 18.48 32.17
CA GLY A 87 -19.24 18.75 30.79
C GLY A 87 -18.18 18.36 29.76
N TRP A 88 -18.64 18.21 28.53
CA TRP A 88 -17.82 17.93 27.35
C TRP A 88 -17.19 19.22 26.83
N ARG A 89 -15.89 19.17 26.52
CA ARG A 89 -15.16 20.27 25.91
C ARG A 89 -14.63 19.84 24.55
N VAL A 90 -14.70 20.72 23.55
CA VAL A 90 -14.10 20.43 22.24
C VAL A 90 -12.60 20.25 22.40
N THR A 91 -12.05 19.24 21.73
CA THR A 91 -10.60 18.98 21.70
C THR A 91 -10.09 18.95 20.25
N GLU A 92 -8.82 19.28 20.09
CA GLU A 92 -8.16 19.25 18.79
C GLU A 92 -7.81 17.82 18.38
N ALA A 93 -7.79 17.57 17.06
CA ALA A 93 -7.54 16.27 16.45
C ALA A 93 -6.20 15.67 16.87
N PHE A 94 -5.11 16.44 16.76
CA PHE A 94 -3.79 15.93 17.09
C PHE A 94 -3.63 15.68 18.58
N THR A 95 -4.19 16.53 19.45
CA THR A 95 -4.23 16.28 20.90
C THR A 95 -4.91 14.96 21.23
N ALA A 96 -6.05 14.65 20.60
CA ALA A 96 -6.74 13.39 20.83
C ALA A 96 -5.90 12.17 20.40
N VAL A 97 -5.17 12.26 19.28
CA VAL A 97 -4.23 11.22 18.84
C VAL A 97 -3.13 11.00 19.89
N LEU A 98 -2.51 12.07 20.40
CA LEU A 98 -1.48 11.97 21.45
C LEU A 98 -2.03 11.30 22.72
N MET A 99 -3.25 11.67 23.13
CA MET A 99 -3.91 11.06 24.29
C MET A 99 -4.18 9.56 24.07
N LEU A 100 -4.58 9.16 22.87
CA LEU A 100 -4.79 7.74 22.55
C LEU A 100 -3.47 6.96 22.55
N VAL A 101 -2.38 7.53 22.03
CA VAL A 101 -1.04 6.92 22.10
C VAL A 101 -0.63 6.68 23.55
N HIS A 102 -0.76 7.70 24.40
CA HIS A 102 -0.47 7.57 25.84
C HIS A 102 -1.34 6.51 26.50
N GLU A 103 -2.63 6.45 26.15
CA GLU A 103 -3.54 5.44 26.71
C GLU A 103 -3.13 4.03 26.32
N ILE A 104 -2.71 3.79 25.08
CA ILE A 104 -2.25 2.48 24.63
C ILE A 104 -1.07 2.01 25.47
N TYR A 105 -0.02 2.83 25.58
CA TYR A 105 1.21 2.42 26.28
C TYR A 105 1.04 2.30 27.79
N ARG A 106 0.07 2.98 28.39
CA ARG A 106 -0.20 2.92 29.84
C ARG A 106 -1.29 1.92 30.23
N GLY A 107 -2.23 1.64 29.34
CA GLY A 107 -3.41 0.82 29.61
C GLY A 107 -3.41 -0.55 28.95
N PHE A 108 -2.74 -0.71 27.80
CA PHE A 108 -2.83 -1.93 26.98
C PHE A 108 -1.48 -2.65 26.81
N CYS A 109 -0.38 -1.92 26.72
CA CYS A 109 0.94 -2.53 26.57
C CYS A 109 1.47 -3.07 27.91
N LEU A 110 2.07 -4.26 27.87
CA LEU A 110 2.76 -4.89 29.00
C LEU A 110 4.23 -5.05 28.65
N GLY A 111 5.12 -4.77 29.59
CA GLY A 111 6.57 -4.92 29.41
C GLY A 111 7.39 -4.00 30.30
N ASP A 112 8.70 -4.03 30.07
CA ASP A 112 9.66 -3.13 30.72
C ASP A 112 9.32 -1.65 30.43
N GLU A 113 9.26 -0.84 31.49
CA GLU A 113 8.84 0.56 31.40
C GLU A 113 9.76 1.40 30.50
N GLU A 114 11.08 1.19 30.57
CA GLU A 114 12.04 1.97 29.81
C GLU A 114 11.92 1.65 28.31
N ARG A 115 11.77 0.36 27.97
CA ARG A 115 11.48 -0.07 26.61
C ARG A 115 10.18 0.52 26.07
N LEU A 116 9.09 0.47 26.85
CA LEU A 116 7.80 1.01 26.44
C LEU A 116 7.85 2.53 26.22
N ARG A 117 8.58 3.28 27.06
CA ARG A 117 8.81 4.72 26.86
C ARG A 117 9.59 5.01 25.57
N GLY A 118 10.56 4.17 25.24
CA GLY A 118 11.30 4.25 23.98
C GLY A 118 10.37 4.04 22.76
N GLN A 119 9.54 3.00 22.78
CA GLN A 119 8.57 2.70 21.72
C GLN A 119 7.50 3.79 21.58
N GLU A 120 7.05 4.35 22.71
CA GLU A 120 6.14 5.49 22.77
C GLU A 120 6.72 6.72 22.08
N LEU A 121 7.96 7.10 22.41
CA LEU A 121 8.67 8.22 21.78
C LEU A 121 8.87 8.01 20.27
N GLU A 122 9.19 6.80 19.86
CA GLU A 122 9.37 6.43 18.45
C GLU A 122 8.07 6.59 17.66
N LEU A 123 6.94 6.06 18.17
CA LEU A 123 5.63 6.24 17.53
C LEU A 123 5.25 7.73 17.43
N LEU A 124 5.45 8.51 18.49
CA LEU A 124 5.17 9.94 18.50
C LEU A 124 6.02 10.72 17.47
N THR A 125 7.29 10.34 17.33
CA THR A 125 8.19 10.91 16.31
C THR A 125 7.64 10.65 14.91
N ARG A 126 7.25 9.40 14.63
CA ARG A 126 6.70 9.02 13.32
C ARG A 126 5.34 9.64 13.03
N LEU A 127 4.49 9.81 14.04
CA LEU A 127 3.21 10.50 13.91
C LEU A 127 3.42 11.95 13.49
N THR A 128 4.32 12.64 14.19
CA THR A 128 4.65 14.03 13.90
C THR A 128 5.28 14.19 12.51
N ASP A 129 6.18 13.27 12.15
CA ASP A 129 6.80 13.23 10.82
C ASP A 129 5.76 13.03 9.70
N SER A 130 4.88 12.06 9.87
CA SER A 130 3.78 11.79 8.92
C SER A 130 2.84 13.00 8.78
N TYR A 131 2.47 13.63 9.90
CA TYR A 131 1.62 14.82 9.91
C TYR A 131 2.26 15.97 9.12
N ARG A 132 3.53 16.26 9.39
CA ARG A 132 4.28 17.32 8.71
C ARG A 132 4.42 17.07 7.21
N HIS A 133 4.76 15.86 6.79
CA HIS A 133 4.82 15.53 5.36
C HIS A 133 3.46 15.68 4.67
N MET A 134 2.36 15.28 5.33
CA MET A 134 1.03 15.51 4.77
C MET A 134 0.73 17.00 4.58
N MET A 135 1.12 17.88 5.52
CA MET A 135 0.99 19.33 5.33
C MET A 135 1.72 19.81 4.07
N GLU A 136 2.98 19.42 3.91
CA GLU A 136 3.81 19.81 2.77
C GLU A 136 3.22 19.29 1.43
N HIS A 137 2.73 18.04 1.42
CA HIS A 137 2.08 17.47 0.23
C HIS A 137 0.81 18.22 -0.14
N ILE A 138 -0.02 18.59 0.85
CA ILE A 138 -1.27 19.34 0.63
C ILE A 138 -0.98 20.73 0.06
N GLU A 139 0.07 21.40 0.56
CA GLU A 139 0.48 22.70 0.04
C GLU A 139 0.98 22.61 -1.40
N GLY A 140 1.80 21.59 -1.70
CA GLY A 140 2.27 21.34 -3.05
C GLY A 140 1.15 20.96 -4.01
N ALA A 141 0.13 20.23 -3.54
CA ALA A 141 -0.98 19.71 -4.35
C ALA A 141 -1.99 20.76 -4.83
N ARG A 142 -2.03 21.94 -4.19
CA ARG A 142 -2.91 23.03 -4.62
C ARG A 142 -2.59 23.42 -6.06
N ASP A 143 -3.64 23.69 -6.83
CA ASP A 143 -3.55 24.12 -8.23
C ASP A 143 -2.97 23.09 -9.22
N GLN A 144 -2.83 21.82 -8.81
CA GLN A 144 -2.42 20.75 -9.69
C GLN A 144 -3.61 20.18 -10.48
N ALA A 145 -3.35 19.84 -11.74
CA ALA A 145 -4.35 19.16 -12.57
C ALA A 145 -4.64 17.74 -12.04
N ALA A 146 -5.85 17.26 -12.33
CA ALA A 146 -6.23 15.89 -12.02
C ALA A 146 -5.27 14.89 -12.70
N PRO A 147 -4.84 13.84 -12.00
CA PRO A 147 -3.89 12.87 -12.56
C PRO A 147 -4.53 12.08 -13.70
N ALA A 148 -3.86 12.03 -14.85
CA ALA A 148 -4.38 11.36 -16.06
C ALA A 148 -3.46 10.25 -16.58
N HIS A 149 -2.18 10.26 -16.17
CA HIS A 149 -1.18 9.30 -16.54
C HIS A 149 -0.72 8.46 -15.35
N PHE A 150 -0.21 7.25 -15.61
CA PHE A 150 0.32 6.32 -14.61
C PHE A 150 1.12 7.02 -13.51
N ILE A 151 2.17 7.76 -13.89
CA ILE A 151 3.06 8.40 -12.93
C ILE A 151 2.37 9.52 -12.14
N ASP A 152 1.40 10.24 -12.72
CA ASP A 152 0.66 11.28 -12.00
C ASP A 152 -0.15 10.65 -10.86
N THR A 153 -0.75 9.48 -11.09
CA THR A 153 -1.52 8.75 -10.07
C THR A 153 -0.63 8.18 -8.98
N GLU A 154 0.57 7.70 -9.33
CA GLU A 154 1.58 7.27 -8.35
C GLU A 154 2.02 8.40 -7.40
N GLN A 155 1.95 9.64 -7.89
CA GLN A 155 2.40 10.84 -7.20
C GLN A 155 1.26 11.64 -6.53
N SER A 156 0.01 11.21 -6.66
CA SER A 156 -1.15 11.94 -6.13
C SER A 156 -1.63 11.44 -4.75
N LEU A 157 -0.96 10.46 -4.15
CA LEU A 157 -1.37 9.88 -2.87
C LEU A 157 -0.94 10.78 -1.69
N LEU A 158 -1.66 11.86 -1.40
CA LEU A 158 -1.24 12.87 -0.42
C LEU A 158 -1.19 12.36 1.03
N PHE A 159 -2.19 11.57 1.42
CA PHE A 159 -2.40 11.12 2.81
C PHE A 159 -1.85 9.73 3.10
N GLY A 160 -1.65 8.91 2.06
CA GLY A 160 -1.13 7.55 2.21
C GLY A 160 -2.22 6.55 2.63
N HIS A 161 -1.80 5.44 3.24
CA HIS A 161 -2.69 4.33 3.56
C HIS A 161 -3.65 4.66 4.73
N TRP A 162 -4.96 4.53 4.52
CA TRP A 162 -5.96 4.88 5.53
C TRP A 162 -5.99 3.94 6.76
N LEU A 163 -5.59 2.68 6.60
CA LEU A 163 -5.35 1.71 7.71
C LEU A 163 -3.91 1.72 8.25
N HIS A 164 -3.16 2.81 8.18
CA HIS A 164 -1.83 2.85 8.80
C HIS A 164 -1.72 4.09 9.70
N PRO A 165 -1.17 4.00 10.93
CA PRO A 165 -1.17 5.12 11.87
C PRO A 165 -0.24 6.27 11.47
N THR A 166 0.85 5.96 10.75
CA THR A 166 1.88 6.94 10.32
C THR A 166 2.19 6.84 8.82
N PRO A 167 1.17 6.99 7.94
CA PRO A 167 1.23 6.57 6.54
C PRO A 167 2.24 7.34 5.68
N LYS A 168 2.68 8.53 6.12
CA LYS A 168 3.68 9.38 5.45
C LYS A 168 4.96 9.56 6.25
N SER A 169 5.16 8.77 7.31
CA SER A 169 6.46 8.78 7.99
C SER A 169 7.52 8.10 7.12
N ARG A 170 8.68 8.75 7.00
CA ARG A 170 9.81 8.32 6.14
C ARG A 170 11.13 8.55 6.87
N GLN A 171 11.32 7.83 7.98
CA GLN A 171 12.55 7.92 8.76
C GLN A 171 13.76 7.46 7.95
N GLY A 172 14.85 8.21 8.03
CA GLY A 172 16.04 8.01 7.18
C GLY A 172 16.11 8.96 5.98
N MET A 173 15.10 9.82 5.79
CA MET A 173 15.09 10.85 4.74
C MET A 173 14.91 12.24 5.34
N THR A 174 15.86 13.14 5.08
CA THR A 174 15.81 14.54 5.55
C THR A 174 14.85 15.40 4.72
N ASP A 175 14.45 16.55 5.25
CA ASP A 175 13.44 17.43 4.62
C ASP A 175 13.81 17.93 3.22
N TRP A 176 15.10 18.19 2.96
CA TRP A 176 15.55 18.58 1.64
C TRP A 176 15.59 17.40 0.67
N GLN A 177 15.86 16.18 1.17
CA GLN A 177 15.78 14.94 0.38
C GLN A 177 14.33 14.58 0.03
N GLN A 178 13.36 14.86 0.92
CA GLN A 178 11.93 14.65 0.64
C GLN A 178 11.50 15.37 -0.63
N ARG A 179 11.93 16.62 -0.83
CA ARG A 179 11.61 17.40 -2.04
C ARG A 179 12.11 16.76 -3.34
N CYS A 180 13.19 16.01 -3.28
CA CYS A 180 13.77 15.34 -4.44
C CYS A 180 13.22 13.92 -4.65
N TYR A 181 12.97 13.17 -3.56
CA TYR A 181 12.77 11.73 -3.62
C TYR A 181 11.36 11.28 -3.21
N ALA A 182 10.55 12.13 -2.57
CA ALA A 182 9.17 11.81 -2.28
C ALA A 182 8.31 11.92 -3.56
N PRO A 183 7.45 10.92 -3.86
CA PRO A 183 6.64 10.92 -5.07
C PRO A 183 5.71 12.13 -5.16
N GLU A 184 5.13 12.57 -4.04
CA GLU A 184 4.19 13.69 -4.00
C GLU A 184 4.84 15.04 -4.37
N GLN A 185 6.17 15.12 -4.26
CA GLN A 185 6.95 16.29 -4.64
C GLN A 185 7.36 16.28 -6.12
N ARG A 186 7.10 15.18 -6.84
CA ARG A 186 7.42 14.98 -8.26
C ARG A 186 8.87 15.30 -8.63
N GLY A 187 9.78 15.11 -7.69
CA GLY A 187 11.20 15.35 -7.90
C GLY A 187 11.76 14.44 -9.00
N ARG A 188 12.73 14.97 -9.76
CA ARG A 188 13.45 14.23 -10.79
C ARG A 188 14.94 14.23 -10.50
N PHE A 189 15.58 13.08 -10.60
CA PHE A 189 16.97 12.90 -10.24
C PHE A 189 17.65 11.78 -11.04
N ALA A 190 18.95 11.88 -11.20
CA ALA A 190 19.78 10.83 -11.79
C ALA A 190 20.13 9.77 -10.75
N LEU A 191 20.32 8.53 -11.21
CA LEU A 191 20.91 7.47 -10.38
C LEU A 191 22.40 7.73 -10.16
N HIS A 192 22.93 7.23 -9.05
CA HIS A 192 24.37 7.15 -8.82
C HIS A 192 24.92 5.87 -9.41
N TYR A 193 26.15 5.90 -9.91
CA TYR A 193 26.79 4.71 -10.47
C TYR A 193 28.03 4.34 -9.68
N PHE A 194 28.20 3.04 -9.48
CA PHE A 194 29.47 2.44 -9.08
C PHE A 194 29.98 1.54 -10.19
N ALA A 195 31.30 1.43 -10.34
CA ALA A 195 31.95 0.47 -11.21
C ALA A 195 32.68 -0.57 -10.36
N ALA A 196 32.32 -1.85 -10.48
CA ALA A 196 32.88 -2.95 -9.70
C ALA A 196 33.56 -3.97 -10.60
N ARG A 197 34.57 -4.67 -10.08
CA ARG A 197 35.16 -5.82 -10.78
C ARG A 197 34.10 -6.90 -11.05
N PRO A 198 34.09 -7.56 -12.21
CA PRO A 198 33.06 -8.55 -12.56
C PRO A 198 32.87 -9.66 -11.52
N GLU A 199 33.95 -10.11 -10.88
CA GLU A 199 33.94 -11.15 -9.85
C GLU A 199 33.19 -10.76 -8.57
N LEU A 200 32.92 -9.47 -8.35
CA LEU A 200 32.13 -8.96 -7.22
C LEU A 200 30.67 -8.71 -7.60
N VAL A 201 30.28 -8.88 -8.86
CA VAL A 201 28.93 -8.52 -9.34
C VAL A 201 28.14 -9.76 -9.67
N ARG A 202 26.96 -9.87 -9.05
CA ARG A 202 25.96 -10.86 -9.44
C ARG A 202 24.82 -10.18 -10.15
N HIS A 203 24.40 -10.78 -11.26
CA HIS A 203 23.23 -10.34 -11.98
C HIS A 203 22.58 -11.51 -12.72
N ARG A 204 21.27 -11.47 -12.89
CA ARG A 204 20.53 -12.45 -13.69
C ARG A 204 19.42 -11.77 -14.47
N SER A 205 19.07 -12.37 -15.60
CA SER A 205 17.99 -11.92 -16.49
C SER A 205 17.18 -13.13 -16.96
N SER A 206 15.86 -13.02 -16.97
CA SER A 206 14.95 -13.97 -17.63
C SER A 206 14.81 -13.69 -19.13
N ARG A 207 15.30 -12.53 -19.60
CA ARG A 207 15.21 -12.08 -20.99
C ARG A 207 16.53 -12.31 -21.74
N ALA A 208 16.49 -12.20 -23.07
CA ALA A 208 17.68 -12.30 -23.91
C ALA A 208 18.68 -11.14 -23.66
N THR A 209 18.18 -9.97 -23.26
CA THR A 209 19.01 -8.81 -22.93
C THR A 209 19.73 -9.03 -21.59
N SER A 210 21.05 -8.85 -21.58
CA SER A 210 21.87 -8.96 -20.38
C SER A 210 21.66 -7.74 -19.46
N VAL A 211 21.84 -7.93 -18.15
CA VAL A 211 21.68 -6.83 -17.18
C VAL A 211 22.67 -5.68 -17.43
N PRO A 212 23.96 -5.92 -17.74
CA PRO A 212 24.86 -4.84 -18.14
C PRO A 212 24.39 -4.06 -19.37
N ALA A 213 23.79 -4.73 -20.36
CA ALA A 213 23.21 -4.05 -21.52
C ALA A 213 22.01 -3.19 -21.13
N ILE A 214 21.15 -3.67 -20.23
CA ILE A 214 20.06 -2.88 -19.65
C ILE A 214 20.61 -1.64 -18.93
N VAL A 215 21.61 -1.81 -18.05
CA VAL A 215 22.23 -0.71 -17.30
C VAL A 215 22.79 0.36 -18.25
N ASN A 216 23.42 -0.05 -19.36
CA ASN A 216 23.91 0.89 -20.37
C ASN A 216 22.79 1.75 -20.99
N THR A 217 21.57 1.22 -21.13
CA THR A 217 20.42 2.02 -21.63
C THR A 217 20.01 3.13 -20.66
N LEU A 218 20.29 2.97 -19.36
CA LEU A 218 19.95 3.96 -18.34
C LEU A 218 20.86 5.20 -18.39
N LEU A 219 22.02 5.09 -19.04
CA LEU A 219 23.04 6.15 -19.11
C LEU A 219 22.70 7.28 -20.08
N GLY A 220 21.81 7.06 -21.06
CA GLY A 220 21.45 8.09 -22.05
C GLY A 220 22.67 8.81 -22.63
N ALA A 221 22.71 10.14 -22.52
CA ALA A 221 23.80 10.99 -23.02
C ALA A 221 25.14 10.79 -22.29
N ASP A 222 25.15 10.22 -21.09
CA ASP A 222 26.34 9.98 -20.29
C ASP A 222 27.07 8.68 -20.65
N ALA A 223 26.55 7.89 -21.59
CA ALA A 223 27.11 6.57 -21.93
C ALA A 223 28.60 6.64 -22.32
N ALA A 224 29.01 7.66 -23.09
CA ALA A 224 30.42 7.84 -23.47
C ALA A 224 31.31 8.22 -22.28
N ARG A 225 30.78 9.00 -21.33
CA ARG A 225 31.51 9.43 -20.12
C ARG A 225 31.72 8.28 -19.14
N LEU A 226 30.76 7.37 -19.05
CA LEU A 226 30.80 6.20 -18.16
C LEU A 226 31.28 4.93 -18.86
N ALA A 227 31.65 4.99 -20.14
CA ALA A 227 32.23 3.87 -20.85
C ALA A 227 33.48 3.34 -20.12
N ARG A 228 33.58 2.01 -20.04
CA ARG A 228 34.65 1.32 -19.32
C ARG A 228 35.47 0.47 -20.27
N ASP A 229 36.79 0.63 -20.22
CA ASP A 229 37.79 -0.22 -20.88
C ASP A 229 38.48 -1.17 -19.87
N ASP A 230 38.32 -0.94 -18.57
CA ASP A 230 38.90 -1.73 -17.48
C ASP A 230 38.10 -2.98 -17.11
N GLY A 231 37.07 -3.31 -17.89
CA GLY A 231 36.24 -4.51 -17.70
C GLY A 231 35.28 -4.46 -16.51
N LYS A 232 35.21 -3.36 -15.74
CA LYS A 232 34.28 -3.22 -14.61
C LYS A 232 32.83 -3.09 -15.07
N LEU A 233 31.92 -3.65 -14.27
CA LEU A 233 30.48 -3.56 -14.48
C LEU A 233 29.88 -2.40 -13.70
N LEU A 234 28.88 -1.75 -14.30
CA LEU A 234 28.18 -0.61 -13.71
C LEU A 234 26.99 -1.06 -12.85
N LEU A 235 26.87 -0.45 -11.68
CA LEU A 235 25.81 -0.67 -10.68
C LEU A 235 25.01 0.61 -10.50
N PRO A 236 23.73 0.67 -10.94
CA PRO A 236 22.88 1.85 -10.77
C PRO A 236 22.22 1.85 -9.39
N ILE A 237 22.51 2.86 -8.56
CA ILE A 237 22.09 2.94 -7.16
C ILE A 237 21.31 4.23 -6.89
N HIS A 238 20.26 4.13 -6.06
CA HIS A 238 19.50 5.29 -5.61
C HIS A 238 20.43 6.27 -4.85
N PRO A 239 20.35 7.60 -5.06
CA PRO A 239 21.23 8.56 -4.37
C PRO A 239 21.30 8.38 -2.84
N LEU A 240 20.16 8.25 -2.15
CA LEU A 240 20.10 7.95 -0.72
C LEU A 240 20.89 6.69 -0.31
N GLN A 241 20.78 5.64 -1.11
CA GLN A 241 21.48 4.39 -0.83
C GLN A 241 22.98 4.55 -1.09
N ALA A 242 23.36 5.26 -2.15
CA ALA A 242 24.76 5.56 -2.44
C ALA A 242 25.41 6.36 -1.29
N GLU A 243 24.73 7.37 -0.75
CA GLU A 243 25.20 8.14 0.41
C GLU A 243 25.46 7.24 1.63
N ALA A 244 24.54 6.32 1.94
CA ALA A 244 24.72 5.36 3.05
C ALA A 244 25.86 4.36 2.79
N LEU A 245 25.97 3.84 1.56
CA LEU A 245 27.00 2.88 1.18
C LEU A 245 28.41 3.49 1.25
N LEU A 246 28.58 4.77 0.89
CA LEU A 246 29.87 5.46 0.98
C LEU A 246 30.40 5.59 2.43
N LEU A 247 29.52 5.48 3.42
CA LEU A 247 29.87 5.48 4.84
C LEU A 247 30.13 4.08 5.41
N THR A 248 30.01 3.02 4.59
CA THR A 248 30.16 1.64 5.02
C THR A 248 31.63 1.20 4.94
N PRO A 249 32.27 0.72 6.04
CA PRO A 249 33.70 0.38 6.03
C PRO A 249 34.11 -0.66 4.97
N ALA A 250 33.27 -1.68 4.73
CA ALA A 250 33.54 -2.69 3.70
C ALA A 250 33.56 -2.08 2.28
N ILE A 251 32.70 -1.09 2.02
CA ILE A 251 32.65 -0.37 0.74
C ILE A 251 33.87 0.54 0.58
N GLN A 252 34.26 1.23 1.65
CA GLN A 252 35.47 2.06 1.67
C GLN A 252 36.72 1.23 1.36
N ALA A 253 36.86 0.04 1.94
CA ALA A 253 37.98 -0.87 1.67
C ALA A 253 38.04 -1.28 0.18
N LEU A 254 36.91 -1.65 -0.43
CA LEU A 254 36.84 -1.97 -1.86
C LEU A 254 37.13 -0.75 -2.77
N MET A 255 36.86 0.45 -2.28
CA MET A 255 37.21 1.69 -3.00
C MET A 255 38.70 2.00 -2.90
N GLU A 256 39.31 1.78 -1.74
CA GLU A 256 40.75 1.98 -1.50
C GLU A 256 41.62 1.05 -2.36
N ASP A 257 41.22 -0.21 -2.53
CA ASP A 257 41.93 -1.19 -3.37
C ASP A 257 41.57 -1.11 -4.88
N GLY A 258 40.65 -0.20 -5.23
CA GLY A 258 40.19 0.06 -6.59
C GLY A 258 39.30 -1.03 -7.19
N SER A 259 38.82 -2.00 -6.40
CA SER A 259 37.86 -3.01 -6.84
C SER A 259 36.46 -2.44 -7.07
N LEU A 260 36.14 -1.34 -6.39
CA LEU A 260 34.92 -0.56 -6.54
C LEU A 260 35.27 0.91 -6.78
N VAL A 261 34.55 1.60 -7.66
CA VAL A 261 34.77 3.03 -7.92
C VAL A 261 33.42 3.73 -7.93
N HIS A 262 33.24 4.76 -7.11
CA HIS A 262 32.06 5.63 -7.17
C HIS A 262 32.20 6.65 -8.30
N LEU A 263 31.23 6.67 -9.22
CA LEU A 263 31.23 7.52 -10.43
C LEU A 263 30.31 8.75 -10.31
N GLY A 264 29.52 8.82 -9.23
CA GLY A 264 28.56 9.90 -9.02
C GLY A 264 27.27 9.76 -9.84
N PRO A 265 26.45 10.84 -9.88
CA PRO A 265 25.20 10.86 -10.62
C PRO A 265 25.41 10.85 -12.14
N ALA A 266 24.60 10.08 -12.87
CA ALA A 266 24.62 10.01 -14.33
C ALA A 266 23.30 9.51 -14.91
N GLY A 267 23.10 9.75 -16.20
CA GLY A 267 22.06 9.12 -17.00
C GLY A 267 20.70 9.80 -16.95
N HIS A 268 19.67 9.03 -17.31
CA HIS A 268 18.30 9.55 -17.37
C HIS A 268 17.81 10.02 -15.99
N ALA A 269 17.00 11.08 -16.01
CA ALA A 269 16.31 11.57 -14.82
C ALA A 269 15.06 10.73 -14.55
N PHE A 270 15.09 10.02 -13.43
CA PHE A 270 13.99 9.23 -12.89
C PHE A 270 13.13 10.06 -11.93
N THR A 271 11.91 9.58 -11.68
CA THR A 271 11.04 10.09 -10.62
C THR A 271 10.46 8.94 -9.81
N ALA A 272 10.22 9.19 -8.52
CA ALA A 272 9.74 8.15 -7.60
C ALA A 272 8.25 7.84 -7.84
N THR A 273 7.92 6.55 -7.76
CA THR A 273 6.54 6.04 -7.70
C THR A 273 6.05 5.98 -6.25
N SER A 274 4.83 5.51 -6.00
CA SER A 274 4.23 5.49 -4.66
C SER A 274 4.98 4.62 -3.64
N SER A 275 5.86 3.72 -4.09
CA SER A 275 6.73 2.93 -3.21
C SER A 275 8.01 3.66 -2.77
N VAL A 276 8.23 4.89 -3.26
CA VAL A 276 9.46 5.71 -3.15
C VAL A 276 10.67 5.08 -3.88
N ARG A 277 10.98 3.82 -3.57
CA ARG A 277 12.17 3.12 -4.07
C ARG A 277 12.06 2.54 -5.49
N THR A 278 10.87 2.55 -6.09
CA THR A 278 10.68 2.14 -7.49
C THR A 278 10.60 3.39 -8.34
N LEU A 279 11.47 3.48 -9.33
CA LEU A 279 11.77 4.68 -10.08
C LEU A 279 11.28 4.54 -11.51
N TYR A 280 10.56 5.55 -11.98
CA TYR A 280 9.98 5.62 -13.32
C TYR A 280 10.75 6.61 -14.19
N CYS A 281 10.96 6.25 -15.45
CA CYS A 281 11.41 7.15 -16.49
C CYS A 281 10.61 6.86 -17.77
N GLU A 282 9.89 7.86 -18.28
CA GLU A 282 9.04 7.71 -19.47
C GLU A 282 9.84 7.29 -20.72
N ALA A 283 11.09 7.74 -20.83
CA ALA A 283 11.95 7.48 -21.98
C ALA A 283 12.51 6.04 -22.02
N LEU A 284 12.30 5.25 -20.96
CA LEU A 284 12.92 3.93 -20.80
C LEU A 284 11.86 2.84 -20.68
N PRO A 285 12.10 1.65 -21.28
CA PRO A 285 11.25 0.49 -21.11
C PRO A 285 11.46 -0.21 -19.75
N TRP A 286 12.18 0.43 -18.83
CA TRP A 286 12.56 -0.12 -17.53
C TRP A 286 12.18 0.83 -16.39
N MET A 287 11.59 0.28 -15.33
CA MET A 287 11.59 0.88 -14.00
C MET A 287 12.69 0.25 -13.15
N ILE A 288 13.23 1.01 -12.21
CA ILE A 288 14.34 0.57 -11.35
C ILE A 288 13.88 0.55 -9.89
N LYS A 289 13.86 -0.62 -9.25
CA LYS A 289 13.50 -0.80 -7.83
C LYS A 289 14.77 -1.03 -7.01
N CYS A 290 15.14 -0.05 -6.19
CA CYS A 290 16.38 -0.06 -5.40
C CYS A 290 16.14 -0.40 -3.92
N SER A 291 17.16 -0.90 -3.24
CA SER A 291 17.27 -0.73 -1.79
C SER A 291 17.45 0.76 -1.43
N ILE A 292 16.82 1.24 -0.36
CA ILE A 292 17.04 2.57 0.23
C ILE A 292 17.09 2.48 1.77
N PRO A 293 17.87 3.34 2.45
CA PRO A 293 18.05 3.30 3.90
C PRO A 293 16.90 4.04 4.62
N VAL A 294 15.66 3.83 4.17
CA VAL A 294 14.49 4.57 4.63
C VAL A 294 13.44 3.59 5.13
N ARG A 295 12.95 3.81 6.35
CA ARG A 295 11.79 3.08 6.90
C ARG A 295 10.52 3.75 6.42
N ILE A 296 9.73 3.03 5.62
CA ILE A 296 8.44 3.49 5.10
C ILE A 296 7.39 2.51 5.56
N THR A 297 6.33 3.03 6.22
CA THR A 297 5.44 2.19 7.04
C THR A 297 6.28 1.29 7.96
N ASN A 298 5.95 0.01 8.12
CA ASN A 298 6.56 -0.89 9.09
C ASN A 298 7.87 -1.55 8.66
N SER A 299 8.47 -1.15 7.55
CA SER A 299 9.64 -1.86 7.02
C SER A 299 10.73 -0.91 6.53
N LEU A 300 11.99 -1.29 6.78
CA LEU A 300 13.12 -0.74 6.06
C LEU A 300 13.02 -1.13 4.58
N ARG A 301 13.16 -0.21 3.63
CA ARG A 301 12.96 -0.52 2.21
C ARG A 301 14.21 -1.10 1.54
N ARG A 302 14.61 -2.29 2.00
CA ARG A 302 15.69 -3.13 1.43
C ARG A 302 15.10 -4.21 0.53
N ASN A 303 15.76 -4.53 -0.57
CA ASN A 303 15.49 -5.73 -1.36
C ASN A 303 16.29 -6.88 -0.75
N ARG A 304 15.67 -8.04 -0.52
CA ARG A 304 16.31 -9.23 0.06
C ARG A 304 16.85 -10.15 -1.02
N SER A 305 17.89 -10.91 -0.71
CA SER A 305 18.53 -11.81 -1.68
C SER A 305 17.58 -12.86 -2.26
N HIS A 306 16.69 -13.42 -1.43
CA HIS A 306 15.70 -14.41 -1.88
C HIS A 306 14.61 -13.81 -2.81
N GLU A 307 14.30 -12.53 -2.69
CA GLU A 307 13.29 -11.83 -3.51
C GLU A 307 13.77 -11.59 -4.95
N LEU A 308 15.10 -11.48 -5.14
CA LEU A 308 15.71 -11.25 -6.45
C LEU A 308 15.45 -12.42 -7.39
N ASP A 309 15.77 -13.64 -6.95
CA ASP A 309 15.53 -14.86 -7.72
C ASP A 309 14.03 -15.23 -7.77
N ALA A 310 13.24 -14.91 -6.74
CA ALA A 310 11.80 -15.12 -6.73
C ALA A 310 11.10 -14.40 -7.90
N GLY A 311 11.45 -13.14 -8.17
CA GLY A 311 10.88 -12.37 -9.29
C GLY A 311 11.11 -13.04 -10.65
N LEU A 312 12.33 -13.54 -10.90
CA LEU A 312 12.66 -14.24 -12.15
C LEU A 312 11.93 -15.57 -12.30
N MET A 313 11.82 -16.32 -11.21
CA MET A 313 11.12 -17.60 -11.19
C MET A 313 9.64 -17.39 -11.47
N MET A 314 9.01 -16.41 -10.81
CA MET A 314 7.59 -16.11 -11.00
C MET A 314 7.28 -15.59 -12.41
N ASP A 315 8.15 -14.76 -12.99
CA ASP A 315 8.03 -14.31 -14.39
C ASP A 315 7.89 -15.51 -15.36
N ARG A 316 8.81 -16.47 -15.24
CA ARG A 316 8.79 -17.70 -16.05
C ARG A 316 7.61 -18.61 -15.72
N LEU A 317 7.29 -18.76 -14.45
CA LEU A 317 6.21 -19.63 -13.99
C LEU A 317 4.87 -19.17 -14.56
N LEU A 318 4.57 -17.88 -14.47
CA LEU A 318 3.33 -17.29 -14.98
C LEU A 318 3.22 -17.37 -16.51
N GLU A 319 4.34 -17.26 -17.23
CA GLU A 319 4.35 -17.48 -18.67
C GLU A 319 3.97 -18.95 -19.01
N ARG A 320 4.49 -19.91 -18.24
CA ARG A 320 4.22 -21.34 -18.41
C ARG A 320 2.79 -21.74 -18.06
N THR A 321 2.16 -21.10 -17.08
CA THR A 321 0.74 -21.35 -16.76
C THR A 321 -0.18 -20.92 -17.91
N GLY A 322 0.22 -19.90 -18.68
CA GLY A 322 -0.61 -19.33 -19.75
C GLY A 322 -1.83 -18.56 -19.23
N PHE A 323 -1.88 -18.26 -17.93
CA PHE A 323 -3.03 -17.66 -17.25
C PHE A 323 -3.47 -16.34 -17.89
N ALA A 324 -2.52 -15.44 -18.16
CA ALA A 324 -2.80 -14.13 -18.77
C ALA A 324 -3.42 -14.24 -20.19
N ARG A 325 -3.22 -15.35 -20.91
CA ARG A 325 -3.89 -15.58 -22.21
C ARG A 325 -5.37 -15.94 -22.04
N ARG A 326 -5.72 -16.63 -20.94
CA ARG A 326 -7.09 -17.03 -20.60
C ARG A 326 -7.86 -15.87 -19.95
N TYR A 327 -7.16 -15.01 -19.20
CA TYR A 327 -7.71 -13.83 -18.53
C TYR A 327 -7.07 -12.55 -19.09
N PRO A 328 -7.45 -12.08 -20.29
CA PRO A 328 -6.78 -10.96 -20.97
C PRO A 328 -6.95 -9.61 -20.28
N ALA A 329 -7.93 -9.48 -19.38
CA ALA A 329 -8.10 -8.30 -18.54
C ALA A 329 -7.10 -8.27 -17.36
N PHE A 330 -6.41 -9.37 -17.07
CA PHE A 330 -5.42 -9.48 -16.00
C PHE A 330 -4.00 -9.48 -16.56
N GLY A 331 -3.14 -8.65 -15.99
CA GLY A 331 -1.72 -8.60 -16.29
C GLY A 331 -0.88 -8.51 -15.02
N MET A 332 0.43 -8.71 -15.17
CA MET A 332 1.42 -8.54 -14.11
C MET A 332 2.59 -7.71 -14.65
N LEU A 333 3.14 -6.82 -13.84
CA LEU A 333 4.43 -6.22 -14.12
C LEU A 333 5.52 -7.22 -13.76
N HIS A 334 6.34 -7.54 -14.75
CA HIS A 334 7.39 -8.51 -14.63
C HIS A 334 8.68 -7.84 -14.15
N ASP A 335 9.44 -8.56 -13.34
CA ASP A 335 10.75 -8.16 -12.83
C ASP A 335 11.82 -9.05 -13.47
N PRO A 336 12.13 -8.84 -14.76
CA PRO A 336 12.91 -9.78 -15.56
C PRO A 336 14.39 -9.80 -15.23
N ALA A 337 14.92 -8.88 -14.43
CA ALA A 337 16.34 -8.80 -14.18
C ALA A 337 16.66 -8.18 -12.81
N TRP A 338 17.83 -8.52 -12.29
CA TRP A 338 18.40 -7.88 -11.10
C TRP A 338 19.91 -7.84 -11.17
N ILE A 339 20.52 -6.92 -10.44
CA ILE A 339 21.96 -6.77 -10.25
C ILE A 339 22.27 -6.39 -8.80
N THR A 340 23.36 -6.92 -8.26
CA THR A 340 23.88 -6.56 -6.93
C THR A 340 25.40 -6.70 -6.88
N LEU A 341 25.99 -6.22 -5.79
CA LEU A 341 27.38 -6.43 -5.41
C LEU A 341 27.43 -7.51 -4.32
N ASP A 342 28.29 -8.51 -4.48
CA ASP A 342 28.58 -9.49 -3.44
C ASP A 342 29.59 -8.91 -2.45
N LEU A 343 29.22 -8.94 -1.16
CA LEU A 343 30.12 -8.63 -0.06
C LEU A 343 30.34 -9.90 0.78
N PRO A 344 31.58 -10.42 0.88
CA PRO A 344 31.85 -11.62 1.68
C PRO A 344 31.34 -11.48 3.11
N GLY A 345 30.56 -12.46 3.57
CA GLY A 345 30.00 -12.49 4.92
C GLY A 345 28.74 -11.65 5.14
N GLN A 346 28.18 -11.04 4.09
CA GLN A 346 26.88 -10.35 4.13
C GLN A 346 25.91 -11.00 3.15
N GLU A 347 24.66 -11.22 3.58
CA GLU A 347 23.61 -11.76 2.70
C GLU A 347 23.10 -10.69 1.72
N GLU A 348 22.97 -9.45 2.18
CA GLU A 348 22.67 -8.29 1.35
C GLU A 348 23.72 -7.20 1.55
N SER A 349 24.23 -6.64 0.45
CA SER A 349 25.22 -5.57 0.46
C SER A 349 24.61 -4.17 0.44
N GLY A 350 23.31 -4.06 0.14
CA GLY A 350 22.64 -2.79 -0.12
C GLY A 350 22.74 -2.34 -1.58
N PHE A 351 23.34 -3.13 -2.46
CA PHE A 351 23.40 -2.89 -3.92
C PHE A 351 22.28 -3.60 -4.68
N GLU A 352 21.35 -4.25 -4.00
CA GLU A 352 20.28 -5.04 -4.62
C GLU A 352 19.33 -4.15 -5.42
N VAL A 353 19.36 -4.29 -6.75
CA VAL A 353 18.56 -3.52 -7.69
C VAL A 353 17.80 -4.46 -8.60
N ILE A 354 16.49 -4.27 -8.66
CA ILE A 354 15.57 -5.00 -9.53
C ILE A 354 15.21 -4.10 -10.72
N VAL A 355 15.23 -4.69 -11.91
CA VAL A 355 14.76 -4.09 -13.15
C VAL A 355 13.36 -4.63 -13.42
N ARG A 356 12.40 -3.72 -13.55
CA ARG A 356 10.99 -3.99 -13.82
C ARG A 356 10.62 -3.52 -15.22
N ASP A 357 9.77 -4.26 -15.92
CA ASP A 357 9.22 -3.82 -17.21
C ASP A 357 8.41 -2.51 -17.04
N ASN A 358 8.62 -1.54 -17.94
CA ASN A 358 7.86 -0.28 -17.99
C ASN A 358 6.97 -0.22 -19.25
N PRO A 359 5.70 -0.65 -19.17
CA PRO A 359 4.76 -0.56 -20.29
C PRO A 359 4.03 0.80 -20.36
N PHE A 360 4.32 1.76 -19.49
CA PHE A 360 3.54 2.99 -19.32
C PHE A 360 4.25 4.22 -19.91
N SER A 361 4.85 4.08 -21.09
CA SER A 361 5.41 5.21 -21.83
C SER A 361 4.38 5.81 -22.77
N GLY A 362 4.37 7.14 -22.88
CA GLY A 362 3.45 7.88 -23.75
C GLY A 362 1.98 7.51 -23.51
N GLU A 363 1.22 7.28 -24.58
CA GLU A 363 -0.21 7.01 -24.50
C GLU A 363 -0.57 5.72 -23.74
N ALA A 364 0.35 4.75 -23.65
CA ALA A 364 0.11 3.49 -22.96
C ALA A 364 -0.02 3.64 -21.43
N GLY A 365 0.49 4.73 -20.86
CA GLY A 365 0.31 5.05 -19.45
C GLY A 365 -0.92 5.90 -19.15
N ARG A 366 -1.64 6.42 -20.16
CA ARG A 366 -2.90 7.15 -19.93
C ARG A 366 -4.00 6.22 -19.45
N GLY A 367 -4.81 6.69 -18.50
CA GLY A 367 -5.90 5.92 -17.93
C GLY A 367 -5.45 4.73 -17.07
N VAL A 368 -4.14 4.55 -16.84
CA VAL A 368 -3.62 3.62 -15.84
C VAL A 368 -3.60 4.34 -14.51
N THR A 369 -4.37 3.86 -13.54
CA THR A 369 -4.45 4.44 -12.21
C THR A 369 -4.04 3.46 -11.14
N ASN A 370 -3.21 3.90 -10.21
CA ASN A 370 -3.01 3.18 -8.96
C ASN A 370 -4.31 3.18 -8.16
N LEU A 371 -4.72 2.02 -7.67
CA LEU A 371 -5.97 1.89 -6.93
C LEU A 371 -5.95 2.71 -5.63
N ALA A 372 -4.80 2.78 -4.95
CA ALA A 372 -4.65 3.59 -3.74
C ALA A 372 -4.91 5.07 -3.99
N ALA A 373 -4.51 5.58 -5.16
CA ALA A 373 -4.76 6.96 -5.57
C ALA A 373 -6.22 7.16 -5.97
N LEU A 374 -6.82 6.19 -6.68
CA LEU A 374 -8.21 6.24 -7.10
C LEU A 374 -9.18 6.31 -5.89
N THR A 375 -8.87 5.55 -4.83
CA THR A 375 -9.67 5.51 -3.60
C THR A 375 -9.18 6.46 -2.51
N ALA A 376 -8.20 7.33 -2.82
CA ALA A 376 -7.68 8.29 -1.87
C ALA A 376 -8.75 9.30 -1.43
N GLU A 377 -8.51 9.92 -0.27
CA GLU A 377 -9.32 11.05 0.16
C GLU A 377 -9.01 12.28 -0.71
N PRO A 378 -10.03 13.02 -1.19
CA PRO A 378 -9.81 14.32 -1.83
C PRO A 378 -9.44 15.40 -0.81
N LEU A 379 -8.95 16.54 -1.31
CA LEU A 379 -8.87 17.73 -0.46
C LEU A 379 -10.29 18.22 -0.13
N PRO A 380 -10.51 18.87 1.04
CA PRO A 380 -11.84 19.36 1.39
C PRO A 380 -12.42 20.32 0.35
N GLY A 381 -13.63 20.04 -0.10
CA GLY A 381 -14.32 20.80 -1.15
C GLY A 381 -14.07 20.28 -2.57
N GLU A 382 -13.17 19.32 -2.75
CA GLU A 382 -12.93 18.65 -4.03
C GLU A 382 -13.63 17.30 -4.12
N SER A 383 -13.86 16.82 -5.34
CA SER A 383 -14.36 15.47 -5.59
C SER A 383 -13.22 14.47 -5.56
N SER A 384 -13.47 13.26 -5.06
CA SER A 384 -12.50 12.16 -5.18
C SER A 384 -12.27 11.80 -6.65
N ALA A 385 -11.13 11.19 -6.96
CA ALA A 385 -10.85 10.73 -8.33
C ALA A 385 -11.92 9.75 -8.82
N LEU A 386 -12.36 8.83 -7.97
CA LEU A 386 -13.44 7.89 -8.29
C LEU A 386 -14.78 8.61 -8.51
N ALA A 387 -15.14 9.58 -7.67
CA ALA A 387 -16.37 10.34 -7.83
C ALA A 387 -16.38 11.16 -9.13
N GLY A 388 -15.24 11.74 -9.52
CA GLY A 388 -15.06 12.42 -10.80
C GLY A 388 -15.34 11.49 -11.99
N LEU A 389 -14.73 10.30 -12.00
CA LEU A 389 -14.98 9.29 -13.05
C LEU A 389 -16.45 8.90 -13.14
N ILE A 390 -17.11 8.69 -12.00
CA ILE A 390 -18.54 8.34 -11.96
C ILE A 390 -19.39 9.50 -12.46
N ALA A 391 -19.08 10.75 -12.09
CA ALA A 391 -19.79 11.93 -12.53
C ALA A 391 -19.70 12.12 -14.06
N ASP A 392 -18.53 11.90 -14.66
CA ASP A 392 -18.33 11.98 -16.11
C ASP A 392 -19.19 10.94 -16.85
N ILE A 393 -19.27 9.72 -16.32
CA ILE A 393 -20.11 8.65 -16.88
C ILE A 393 -21.60 9.02 -16.75
N VAL A 394 -22.04 9.52 -15.59
CA VAL A 394 -23.42 9.97 -15.36
C VAL A 394 -23.81 11.07 -16.34
N ALA A 395 -22.93 12.07 -16.52
CA ALA A 395 -23.16 13.17 -17.44
C ALA A 395 -23.28 12.71 -18.90
N ARG A 396 -22.52 11.68 -19.28
CA ARG A 396 -22.52 11.12 -20.63
C ARG A 396 -23.70 10.17 -20.90
N ASP A 397 -24.00 9.27 -19.96
CA ASP A 397 -24.91 8.14 -20.17
C ASP A 397 -26.34 8.40 -19.62
N GLY A 398 -26.54 9.43 -18.78
CA GLY A 398 -27.85 9.84 -18.24
C GLY A 398 -28.41 8.97 -17.11
N ASP A 399 -27.62 8.01 -16.60
CA ASP A 399 -27.99 7.13 -15.50
C ASP A 399 -27.80 7.76 -14.12
N THR A 400 -28.41 7.17 -13.09
CA THR A 400 -28.17 7.59 -11.70
C THR A 400 -26.75 7.19 -11.23
N PRO A 401 -26.10 7.96 -10.34
CA PRO A 401 -24.80 7.60 -9.78
C PRO A 401 -24.76 6.18 -9.22
N ALA A 402 -25.81 5.77 -8.51
CA ALA A 402 -25.91 4.42 -7.94
C ALA A 402 -25.90 3.31 -9.00
N MET A 403 -26.59 3.50 -10.14
CA MET A 403 -26.57 2.52 -11.23
C MET A 403 -25.19 2.44 -11.89
N VAL A 404 -24.55 3.59 -12.10
CA VAL A 404 -23.18 3.66 -12.65
C VAL A 404 -22.19 2.98 -11.70
N CYS A 405 -22.26 3.25 -10.40
CA CYS A 405 -21.41 2.61 -9.39
C CYS A 405 -21.54 1.08 -9.39
N ARG A 406 -22.76 0.53 -9.51
CA ARG A 406 -22.96 -0.93 -9.60
C ARG A 406 -22.24 -1.53 -10.81
N ARG A 407 -22.45 -0.95 -12.00
CA ARG A 407 -21.78 -1.43 -13.23
C ARG A 407 -20.27 -1.25 -13.17
N TRP A 408 -19.80 -0.14 -12.62
CA TRP A 408 -18.37 0.10 -12.44
C TRP A 408 -17.75 -0.93 -11.51
N PHE A 409 -18.40 -1.20 -10.37
CA PHE A 409 -17.95 -2.17 -9.39
C PHE A 409 -17.95 -3.60 -9.95
N GLU A 410 -18.99 -4.01 -10.70
CA GLU A 410 -19.01 -5.31 -11.38
C GLU A 410 -17.83 -5.48 -12.34
N ARG A 411 -17.53 -4.49 -13.18
CA ARG A 411 -16.37 -4.51 -14.08
C ARG A 411 -15.05 -4.52 -13.32
N TYR A 412 -14.95 -3.81 -12.20
CA TYR A 412 -13.79 -3.86 -11.32
C TYR A 412 -13.59 -5.28 -10.78
N LEU A 413 -14.64 -5.96 -10.33
CA LEU A 413 -14.56 -7.35 -9.87
C LEU A 413 -14.16 -8.31 -11.00
N ASP A 414 -14.68 -8.11 -12.22
CA ASP A 414 -14.32 -8.90 -13.41
C ASP A 414 -12.83 -8.76 -13.76
N CYS A 415 -12.29 -7.54 -13.65
CA CYS A 415 -10.90 -7.25 -14.03
C CYS A 415 -9.90 -7.62 -12.93
N ALA A 416 -10.22 -7.34 -11.66
CA ALA A 416 -9.28 -7.43 -10.55
C ALA A 416 -9.53 -8.68 -9.69
N LEU A 417 -10.68 -8.76 -9.00
CA LEU A 417 -10.87 -9.77 -7.96
C LEU A 417 -10.98 -11.20 -8.52
N GLU A 418 -11.79 -11.40 -9.55
CA GLU A 418 -12.05 -12.73 -10.09
C GLU A 418 -10.80 -13.39 -10.66
N PRO A 419 -9.98 -12.73 -11.50
CA PRO A 419 -8.72 -13.31 -11.95
C PRO A 419 -7.75 -13.63 -10.81
N LEU A 420 -7.70 -12.83 -9.74
CA LEU A 420 -6.86 -13.14 -8.58
C LEU A 420 -7.33 -14.44 -7.88
N ILE A 421 -8.64 -14.63 -7.73
CA ILE A 421 -9.20 -15.87 -7.15
C ILE A 421 -8.98 -17.06 -8.09
N CYS A 422 -9.16 -16.89 -9.40
CA CYS A 422 -8.94 -17.93 -10.38
C CYS A 422 -7.46 -18.33 -10.48
N LEU A 423 -6.52 -17.39 -10.33
CA LEU A 423 -5.08 -17.69 -10.30
C LEU A 423 -4.73 -18.61 -9.11
N TYR A 424 -5.37 -18.35 -7.96
CA TYR A 424 -5.23 -19.21 -6.79
C TYR A 424 -5.93 -20.57 -6.98
N ASP A 425 -7.09 -20.59 -7.64
CA ASP A 425 -7.83 -21.83 -7.91
C ASP A 425 -7.10 -22.78 -8.87
N GLU A 426 -6.65 -22.24 -10.01
CA GLU A 426 -6.10 -23.01 -11.12
C GLU A 426 -4.64 -23.41 -10.89
N HIS A 427 -3.88 -22.55 -10.21
CA HIS A 427 -2.42 -22.70 -10.08
C HIS A 427 -1.91 -22.68 -8.64
N GLY A 428 -2.75 -22.45 -7.64
CA GLY A 428 -2.29 -22.33 -6.26
C GLY A 428 -1.41 -21.10 -6.03
N ILE A 429 -1.54 -20.06 -6.86
CA ILE A 429 -0.77 -18.82 -6.74
C ILE A 429 -1.71 -17.72 -6.22
N ALA A 430 -1.44 -17.21 -5.03
CA ALA A 430 -2.10 -16.01 -4.51
C ALA A 430 -1.11 -14.85 -4.43
N LEU A 431 -1.64 -13.62 -4.52
CA LEU A 431 -0.85 -12.40 -4.59
C LEU A 431 -1.20 -11.46 -3.44
N GLU A 432 -0.21 -10.75 -2.92
CA GLU A 432 -0.39 -9.59 -2.03
C GLU A 432 -0.94 -8.38 -2.81
N ALA A 433 -2.18 -8.51 -3.28
CA ALA A 433 -2.84 -7.56 -4.17
C ALA A 433 -3.48 -6.38 -3.39
N HIS A 434 -2.72 -5.76 -2.49
CA HIS A 434 -3.17 -4.55 -1.79
C HIS A 434 -3.29 -3.35 -2.75
N GLN A 435 -3.89 -2.24 -2.28
CA GLN A 435 -4.19 -1.08 -3.14
C GLN A 435 -2.96 -0.57 -3.92
N GLN A 436 -1.79 -0.49 -3.28
CA GLN A 436 -0.58 0.04 -3.93
C GLN A 436 0.03 -0.90 -4.99
N ASN A 437 -0.24 -2.20 -4.92
CA ASN A 437 0.22 -3.21 -5.87
C ASN A 437 -0.79 -3.43 -7.01
N SER A 438 -1.84 -2.62 -7.04
CA SER A 438 -3.01 -2.78 -7.90
C SER A 438 -3.12 -1.58 -8.84
N LEU A 439 -2.82 -1.80 -10.11
CA LEU A 439 -3.01 -0.80 -11.16
C LEU A 439 -4.27 -1.15 -11.98
N LEU A 440 -5.15 -0.19 -12.17
CA LEU A 440 -6.38 -0.35 -12.94
C LEU A 440 -6.25 0.40 -14.27
N ARG A 441 -6.58 -0.26 -15.37
CA ARG A 441 -6.76 0.39 -16.68
C ARG A 441 -8.20 0.86 -16.79
N VAL A 442 -8.38 2.16 -16.93
CA VAL A 442 -9.68 2.81 -17.07
C VAL A 442 -9.79 3.38 -18.48
N SER A 443 -10.85 2.97 -19.18
CA SER A 443 -11.20 3.50 -20.51
C SER A 443 -12.66 3.93 -20.49
N GLU A 444 -12.93 5.13 -21.02
CA GLU A 444 -14.27 5.76 -21.01
C GLU A 444 -14.91 5.82 -19.61
N GLY A 445 -14.08 5.88 -18.57
CA GLY A 445 -14.47 5.90 -17.15
C GLY A 445 -14.65 4.52 -16.51
N TYR A 446 -14.67 3.43 -17.28
CA TYR A 446 -14.89 2.08 -16.77
C TYR A 446 -13.58 1.27 -16.64
N PRO A 447 -13.49 0.36 -15.65
CA PRO A 447 -12.41 -0.62 -15.58
C PRO A 447 -12.43 -1.52 -16.83
N THR A 448 -11.26 -1.70 -17.42
CA THR A 448 -11.05 -2.55 -18.62
C THR A 448 -9.91 -3.55 -18.45
N GLY A 449 -9.08 -3.36 -17.43
CA GLY A 449 -8.05 -4.32 -17.08
C GLY A 449 -7.39 -3.99 -15.75
N TYR A 450 -6.66 -4.96 -15.22
CA TYR A 450 -5.95 -4.91 -13.96
C TYR A 450 -4.51 -5.36 -14.19
N VAL A 451 -3.56 -4.65 -13.60
CA VAL A 451 -2.16 -5.03 -13.61
C VAL A 451 -1.66 -5.11 -12.17
N TYR A 452 -1.33 -6.31 -11.73
CA TYR A 452 -0.60 -6.50 -10.47
C TYR A 452 0.85 -6.06 -10.64
N ARG A 453 1.44 -5.50 -9.59
CA ARG A 453 2.89 -5.26 -9.53
C ARG A 453 3.43 -5.70 -8.18
N ASP A 454 4.73 -6.01 -8.19
CA ASP A 454 5.60 -6.32 -7.05
C ASP A 454 6.20 -7.73 -7.12
N ASN A 455 7.37 -7.93 -6.50
CA ASN A 455 8.10 -9.21 -6.49
C ASN A 455 8.31 -9.83 -5.12
N GLN A 456 7.75 -9.23 -4.07
CA GLN A 456 7.84 -9.72 -2.69
C GLN A 456 6.58 -10.47 -2.28
N GLY A 457 5.43 -10.13 -2.86
CA GLY A 457 4.11 -10.58 -2.40
C GLY A 457 3.54 -11.84 -3.06
N TYR A 458 4.33 -12.90 -3.21
CA TYR A 458 3.89 -14.17 -3.81
C TYR A 458 3.63 -15.25 -2.76
N TYR A 459 2.46 -15.88 -2.82
CA TYR A 459 2.11 -17.02 -1.96
C TYR A 459 1.77 -18.24 -2.82
N LEU A 460 2.62 -19.26 -2.78
CA LEU A 460 2.43 -20.52 -3.49
C LEU A 460 1.83 -21.56 -2.55
N SER A 461 0.78 -22.25 -2.99
CA SER A 461 0.15 -23.30 -2.21
C SER A 461 1.01 -24.56 -2.14
N GLU A 462 1.22 -25.08 -0.93
CA GLU A 462 1.84 -26.39 -0.73
C GLU A 462 1.09 -27.52 -1.45
N ARG A 463 -0.24 -27.43 -1.53
CA ARG A 463 -1.10 -28.39 -2.23
C ARG A 463 -0.78 -28.47 -3.72
N TYR A 464 -0.27 -27.40 -4.31
CA TYR A 464 0.04 -27.30 -5.74
C TYR A 464 1.52 -27.47 -6.05
N ARG A 465 2.37 -27.71 -5.03
CA ARG A 465 3.83 -27.79 -5.15
C ARG A 465 4.30 -28.70 -6.27
N ASP A 466 3.81 -29.93 -6.33
CA ASP A 466 4.23 -30.91 -7.35
C ASP A 466 3.87 -30.45 -8.76
N SER A 467 2.68 -29.85 -8.94
CA SER A 467 2.22 -29.34 -10.23
C SER A 467 3.04 -28.13 -10.70
N LEU A 468 3.40 -27.23 -9.78
CA LEU A 468 4.21 -26.06 -10.07
C LEU A 468 5.65 -26.46 -10.40
N GLN A 469 6.22 -27.44 -9.68
CA GLN A 469 7.55 -27.98 -9.98
C GLN A 469 7.59 -28.76 -11.29
N ALA A 470 6.51 -29.45 -11.66
CA ALA A 470 6.38 -30.10 -12.96
C ALA A 470 6.34 -29.08 -14.12
N LEU A 471 5.70 -27.92 -13.91
CA LEU A 471 5.66 -26.82 -14.88
C LEU A 471 7.01 -26.10 -14.99
N LEU A 472 7.67 -25.87 -13.86
CA LEU A 472 8.96 -25.19 -13.77
C LEU A 472 9.81 -25.82 -12.64
N PRO A 473 10.78 -26.70 -12.97
CA PRO A 473 11.63 -27.35 -11.96
C PRO A 473 12.38 -26.40 -11.03
N GLU A 474 12.66 -25.17 -11.50
CA GLU A 474 13.32 -24.10 -10.73
C GLU A 474 12.49 -23.68 -9.49
N ALA A 475 11.18 -23.88 -9.51
CA ALA A 475 10.29 -23.62 -8.37
C ALA A 475 10.57 -24.54 -7.17
N ALA A 476 11.36 -25.60 -7.32
CA ALA A 476 11.83 -26.39 -6.19
C ALA A 476 12.84 -25.64 -5.31
N GLY A 477 13.56 -24.66 -5.88
CA GLY A 477 14.57 -23.86 -5.17
C GLY A 477 14.00 -22.72 -4.32
N THR A 478 12.70 -22.47 -4.37
CA THR A 478 12.03 -21.34 -3.70
C THR A 478 11.09 -21.82 -2.60
N ALA A 479 11.59 -22.69 -1.72
CA ALA A 479 10.78 -23.31 -0.66
C ALA A 479 10.09 -22.28 0.27
N SER A 480 10.73 -21.11 0.47
CA SER A 480 10.21 -20.00 1.29
C SER A 480 8.94 -19.35 0.74
N LEU A 481 8.61 -19.56 -0.55
CA LEU A 481 7.40 -19.02 -1.16
C LEU A 481 6.18 -19.94 -0.99
N TYR A 482 6.36 -21.14 -0.43
CA TYR A 482 5.28 -22.10 -0.27
C TYR A 482 4.68 -22.04 1.13
N TYR A 483 3.35 -21.92 1.18
CA TYR A 483 2.59 -21.76 2.41
C TYR A 483 1.41 -22.73 2.45
N PRO A 484 0.96 -23.13 3.66
CA PRO A 484 -0.30 -23.83 3.83
C PRO A 484 -1.48 -22.99 3.34
N ASP A 485 -2.47 -23.62 2.70
CA ASP A 485 -3.64 -22.93 2.13
C ASP A 485 -4.41 -22.07 3.15
N GLU A 486 -4.39 -22.45 4.43
CA GLU A 486 -5.01 -21.66 5.51
C GLU A 486 -4.35 -20.30 5.68
N GLU A 487 -3.03 -20.25 5.74
CA GLU A 487 -2.27 -19.01 5.84
C GLU A 487 -2.46 -18.15 4.59
N ILE A 488 -2.45 -18.77 3.39
CA ILE A 488 -2.71 -18.07 2.14
C ILE A 488 -4.11 -17.45 2.15
N ARG A 489 -5.15 -18.19 2.55
CA ARG A 489 -6.53 -17.68 2.60
C ARG A 489 -6.66 -16.46 3.51
N ASP A 490 -5.92 -16.41 4.60
CA ASP A 490 -5.97 -15.29 5.55
C ASP A 490 -5.24 -14.06 5.01
N ARG A 491 -3.99 -14.22 4.53
CA ARG A 491 -3.23 -13.13 3.91
C ARG A 491 -3.96 -12.59 2.67
N PHE A 492 -4.43 -13.49 1.80
CA PHE A 492 -5.11 -13.12 0.57
C PHE A 492 -6.44 -12.41 0.84
N ALA A 493 -7.19 -12.80 1.87
CA ALA A 493 -8.41 -12.10 2.26
C ALA A 493 -8.15 -10.71 2.80
N TYR A 494 -7.09 -10.54 3.60
CA TYR A 494 -6.70 -9.22 4.05
C TYR A 494 -6.34 -8.33 2.87
N TYR A 495 -5.46 -8.78 1.97
CA TYR A 495 -4.96 -7.93 0.89
C TYR A 495 -5.98 -7.68 -0.22
N ALA A 496 -6.62 -8.74 -0.76
CA ALA A 496 -7.54 -8.59 -1.89
C ALA A 496 -8.92 -8.08 -1.45
N VAL A 497 -9.39 -8.39 -0.24
CA VAL A 497 -10.74 -7.98 0.20
C VAL A 497 -10.68 -6.77 1.12
N VAL A 498 -10.07 -6.89 2.30
CA VAL A 498 -10.09 -5.83 3.32
C VAL A 498 -9.30 -4.60 2.89
N ASN A 499 -8.11 -4.79 2.33
CA ASN A 499 -7.25 -3.69 1.94
C ASN A 499 -7.72 -3.08 0.61
N GLN A 500 -8.03 -3.93 -0.36
CA GLN A 500 -8.27 -3.53 -1.75
C GLN A 500 -9.76 -3.30 -2.08
N VAL A 501 -10.60 -4.34 -2.11
CA VAL A 501 -12.02 -4.19 -2.50
C VAL A 501 -12.80 -3.28 -1.55
N CYS A 502 -12.58 -3.39 -0.24
CA CYS A 502 -13.25 -2.53 0.75
C CYS A 502 -12.87 -1.05 0.62
N ALA A 503 -11.67 -0.72 0.11
CA ALA A 503 -11.32 0.67 -0.18
C ALA A 503 -12.19 1.27 -1.29
N VAL A 504 -12.52 0.48 -2.33
CA VAL A 504 -13.43 0.91 -3.41
C VAL A 504 -14.85 1.09 -2.87
N VAL A 505 -15.36 0.08 -2.14
CA VAL A 505 -16.70 0.11 -1.53
C VAL A 505 -16.83 1.34 -0.63
N SER A 506 -15.85 1.56 0.24
CA SER A 506 -15.91 2.67 1.16
C SER A 506 -15.72 4.01 0.50
N ARG A 507 -14.90 4.13 -0.54
CA ARG A 507 -14.77 5.39 -1.30
C ARG A 507 -16.12 5.81 -1.90
N MET A 508 -16.81 4.88 -2.57
CA MET A 508 -18.11 5.16 -3.19
C MET A 508 -19.18 5.54 -2.14
N GLY A 509 -19.18 4.87 -0.98
CA GLY A 509 -20.07 5.20 0.13
C GLY A 509 -19.77 6.55 0.78
N ASN A 510 -18.50 6.82 1.06
CA ASN A 510 -18.03 8.09 1.64
C ASN A 510 -18.25 9.31 0.73
N ASP A 511 -18.34 9.09 -0.59
CA ASP A 511 -18.70 10.11 -1.58
C ASP A 511 -20.22 10.27 -1.76
N GLY A 512 -21.03 9.44 -1.09
CA GLY A 512 -22.49 9.47 -1.18
C GLY A 512 -23.04 9.00 -2.53
N LEU A 513 -22.25 8.23 -3.29
CA LEU A 513 -22.63 7.77 -4.64
C LEU A 513 -23.57 6.56 -4.60
N ILE A 514 -23.38 5.69 -3.61
CA ILE A 514 -24.17 4.48 -3.37
C ILE A 514 -23.99 4.00 -1.93
N ASP A 515 -25.01 3.37 -1.35
CA ASP A 515 -24.89 2.66 -0.07
C ASP A 515 -23.90 1.48 -0.17
N GLU A 516 -22.98 1.36 0.79
CA GLU A 516 -22.01 0.26 0.87
C GLU A 516 -22.68 -1.11 0.88
N ALA A 517 -23.86 -1.26 1.50
CA ALA A 517 -24.59 -2.52 1.57
C ALA A 517 -24.94 -3.07 0.19
N CYS A 518 -25.19 -2.18 -0.79
CA CYS A 518 -25.44 -2.58 -2.17
C CYS A 518 -24.20 -3.24 -2.79
N LEU A 519 -23.02 -2.65 -2.58
CA LEU A 519 -21.77 -3.16 -3.13
C LEU A 519 -21.28 -4.41 -2.39
N VAL A 520 -21.45 -4.47 -1.07
CA VAL A 520 -21.19 -5.67 -0.26
C VAL A 520 -22.07 -6.84 -0.74
N THR A 521 -23.35 -6.59 -1.04
CA THR A 521 -24.24 -7.60 -1.60
C THR A 521 -23.77 -8.09 -2.98
N LEU A 522 -23.28 -7.19 -3.85
CA LEU A 522 -22.72 -7.57 -5.15
C LEU A 522 -21.44 -8.42 -5.00
N LEU A 523 -20.54 -8.04 -4.09
CA LEU A 523 -19.35 -8.81 -3.76
C LEU A 523 -19.72 -10.20 -3.25
N ARG A 524 -20.71 -10.29 -2.35
CA ARG A 524 -21.19 -11.57 -1.84
C ARG A 524 -21.70 -12.48 -2.96
N ARG A 525 -22.57 -11.97 -3.84
CA ARG A 525 -23.09 -12.74 -5.00
C ARG A 525 -21.97 -13.18 -5.95
N ARG A 526 -20.95 -12.35 -6.16
CA ARG A 526 -19.77 -12.71 -6.95
C ARG A 526 -19.04 -13.89 -6.34
N LEU A 527 -18.79 -13.87 -5.03
CA LEU A 527 -18.13 -14.95 -4.31
C LEU A 527 -18.98 -16.23 -4.28
N GLU A 528 -20.31 -16.13 -4.17
CA GLU A 528 -21.23 -17.27 -4.25
C GLU A 528 -21.11 -17.96 -5.62
N ARG A 529 -21.17 -17.19 -6.71
CA ARG A 529 -20.97 -17.73 -8.07
C ARG A 529 -19.60 -18.39 -8.24
N LEU A 530 -18.52 -17.77 -7.75
CA LEU A 530 -17.19 -18.36 -7.82
C LEU A 530 -17.12 -19.65 -6.99
N GLY A 531 -17.72 -19.67 -5.81
CA GLY A 531 -17.83 -20.87 -4.97
C GLY A 531 -18.62 -22.01 -5.61
N GLU A 532 -19.52 -21.74 -6.57
CA GLU A 532 -20.22 -22.76 -7.36
C GLU A 532 -19.37 -23.27 -8.54
N GLN A 533 -18.65 -22.37 -9.21
CA GLN A 533 -17.95 -22.66 -10.48
C GLN A 533 -16.55 -23.23 -10.30
N LEU A 534 -15.81 -22.76 -9.30
CA LEU A 534 -14.42 -23.15 -9.04
C LEU A 534 -14.33 -24.51 -8.33
N GLN A 535 -13.15 -25.14 -8.40
CA GLN A 535 -12.93 -26.51 -7.88
C GLN A 535 -11.66 -26.65 -7.02
N GLY A 536 -10.78 -25.66 -7.01
CA GLY A 536 -9.50 -25.66 -6.30
C GLY A 536 -9.48 -24.77 -5.05
N ALA A 537 -8.30 -24.22 -4.73
CA ALA A 537 -8.10 -23.40 -3.54
C ALA A 537 -8.86 -22.06 -3.57
N GLY A 538 -9.20 -21.55 -4.77
CA GLY A 538 -10.00 -20.34 -4.94
C GLY A 538 -11.47 -20.57 -4.56
N ARG A 539 -12.01 -21.76 -4.83
CA ARG A 539 -13.32 -22.20 -4.30
C ARG A 539 -13.34 -22.15 -2.78
N ASP A 540 -12.34 -22.77 -2.15
CA ASP A 540 -12.23 -22.85 -0.68
C ASP A 540 -12.10 -21.45 -0.06
N PHE A 541 -11.34 -20.56 -0.71
CA PHE A 541 -11.24 -19.16 -0.33
C PHE A 541 -12.59 -18.42 -0.39
N ALA A 542 -13.31 -18.53 -1.52
CA ALA A 542 -14.59 -17.84 -1.70
C ALA A 542 -15.63 -18.32 -0.68
N LEU A 543 -15.75 -19.64 -0.47
CA LEU A 543 -16.67 -20.22 0.51
C LEU A 543 -16.29 -19.88 1.96
N SER A 544 -14.99 -19.82 2.26
CA SER A 544 -14.50 -19.38 3.57
C SER A 544 -14.95 -17.96 3.90
N LEU A 545 -14.81 -17.02 2.95
CA LEU A 545 -15.27 -15.63 3.12
C LEU A 545 -16.79 -15.49 3.32
N LEU A 546 -17.58 -16.41 2.78
CA LEU A 546 -19.05 -16.34 2.90
C LEU A 546 -19.57 -16.88 4.23
N SER A 547 -18.77 -17.70 4.92
CA SER A 547 -19.18 -18.44 6.12
C SER A 547 -18.50 -17.97 7.40
N ARG A 548 -17.27 -17.43 7.34
CA ARG A 548 -16.55 -17.03 8.55
C ARG A 548 -17.09 -15.72 9.14
N PRO A 549 -17.23 -15.62 10.47
CA PRO A 549 -17.71 -14.38 11.12
C PRO A 549 -16.65 -13.27 11.13
N PHE A 550 -15.36 -13.63 11.02
CA PHE A 550 -14.27 -12.67 11.05
C PHE A 550 -13.24 -12.92 9.94
N ILE A 551 -12.67 -11.85 9.39
CA ILE A 551 -11.53 -11.89 8.47
C ILE A 551 -10.27 -11.49 9.23
N PRO A 552 -9.21 -12.33 9.23
CA PRO A 552 -7.91 -11.92 9.74
C PRO A 552 -7.37 -10.72 8.96
N ALA A 553 -6.86 -9.72 9.66
CA ALA A 553 -6.31 -8.53 9.05
C ALA A 553 -5.05 -8.06 9.74
N LYS A 554 -4.10 -7.54 8.96
CA LYS A 554 -2.88 -6.95 9.48
C LYS A 554 -3.21 -5.74 10.37
N GLY A 555 -2.74 -5.81 11.62
CA GLY A 555 -2.82 -4.76 12.62
C GLY A 555 -1.64 -3.81 12.48
N ASN A 556 -1.76 -2.79 11.62
CA ASN A 556 -0.64 -1.89 11.33
C ASN A 556 -0.26 -1.01 12.53
N LEU A 557 -1.21 -0.67 13.40
CA LEU A 557 -0.93 0.03 14.65
C LEU A 557 -0.34 -0.92 15.69
N LEU A 558 -0.85 -2.15 15.84
CA LEU A 558 -0.25 -3.12 16.77
C LEU A 558 1.18 -3.47 16.36
N THR A 559 1.43 -3.84 15.10
CA THR A 559 2.79 -4.10 14.60
C THR A 559 3.72 -2.93 14.88
N ARG A 560 3.21 -1.70 14.75
CA ARG A 560 3.95 -0.48 15.06
C ARG A 560 4.26 -0.34 16.56
N LEU A 561 3.29 -0.58 17.43
CA LEU A 561 3.44 -0.42 18.88
C LEU A 561 4.53 -1.35 19.45
N TYR A 562 4.67 -2.54 18.87
CA TYR A 562 5.69 -3.50 19.28
C TYR A 562 7.03 -3.34 18.52
N ASP A 563 7.16 -2.33 17.65
CA ASP A 563 8.33 -2.05 16.79
C ASP A 563 8.85 -3.29 16.03
N VAL A 564 7.92 -4.10 15.53
CA VAL A 564 8.26 -5.29 14.74
C VAL A 564 8.63 -4.82 13.32
N ASP A 565 9.89 -5.04 12.92
CA ASP A 565 10.29 -4.88 11.52
C ASP A 565 9.79 -6.10 10.73
N GLU A 566 8.83 -5.87 9.84
CA GLU A 566 8.15 -6.94 9.10
C GLU A 566 9.12 -7.72 8.20
N LEU A 567 10.28 -7.17 7.83
CA LEU A 567 11.25 -7.87 6.98
C LEU A 567 12.26 -8.74 7.74
N ASP A 568 12.35 -8.58 9.07
CA ASP A 568 13.28 -9.30 9.93
C ASP A 568 12.58 -10.30 10.87
N ALA A 569 11.23 -10.33 10.89
CA ALA A 569 10.45 -11.35 11.58
C ALA A 569 10.38 -12.65 10.77
N ASP A 570 10.51 -13.82 11.43
CA ASP A 570 10.27 -15.13 10.80
C ASP A 570 8.91 -15.12 10.08
N ASN A 571 8.89 -15.47 8.79
CA ASN A 571 7.72 -15.43 7.90
C ASN A 571 7.02 -14.05 7.75
N GLU A 572 7.72 -12.94 8.00
CA GLU A 572 7.17 -11.58 7.89
C GLU A 572 5.93 -11.35 8.76
N GLN A 573 5.92 -11.94 9.97
CA GLN A 573 4.75 -11.93 10.85
C GLN A 573 4.44 -10.55 11.42
N ALA A 574 3.66 -9.77 10.68
CA ALA A 574 2.87 -8.68 11.25
C ALA A 574 1.83 -9.23 12.24
N ILE A 575 1.42 -8.43 13.21
CA ILE A 575 0.37 -8.82 14.16
C ILE A 575 -0.97 -8.82 13.43
N TYR A 576 -1.72 -9.92 13.48
CA TYR A 576 -3.06 -10.01 12.89
C TYR A 576 -4.16 -9.78 13.94
N THR A 577 -5.17 -8.99 13.58
CA THR A 577 -6.43 -8.79 14.31
C THR A 577 -7.59 -9.49 13.59
N ARG A 578 -8.76 -9.57 14.24
CA ARG A 578 -9.97 -10.18 13.70
C ARG A 578 -10.99 -9.09 13.36
N LEU A 579 -11.28 -8.91 12.06
CA LEU A 579 -12.28 -7.94 11.61
C LEU A 579 -13.64 -8.57 11.44
N PRO A 580 -14.73 -7.95 11.90
CA PRO A 580 -16.07 -8.39 11.56
C PRO A 580 -16.21 -8.52 10.05
N ASN A 581 -16.73 -9.66 9.59
CA ASN A 581 -16.86 -9.93 8.17
C ASN A 581 -18.17 -9.35 7.63
N PRO A 582 -18.16 -8.28 6.80
CA PRO A 582 -19.37 -7.68 6.25
C PRO A 582 -20.11 -8.62 5.27
N LEU A 583 -19.47 -9.70 4.82
CA LEU A 583 -20.05 -10.69 3.92
C LEU A 583 -20.81 -11.79 4.66
N CYS A 584 -20.70 -11.89 5.99
CA CYS A 584 -21.38 -12.92 6.78
C CYS A 584 -22.89 -12.64 6.92
N PRO A 585 -23.78 -13.64 6.79
CA PRO A 585 -25.24 -13.45 6.88
C PRO A 585 -25.74 -12.83 8.19
N GLU A 586 -25.02 -13.04 9.30
CA GLU A 586 -25.36 -12.48 10.62
C GLU A 586 -25.12 -10.96 10.67
N ALA A 587 -24.08 -10.48 10.01
CA ALA A 587 -23.76 -9.04 9.92
C ALA A 587 -24.81 -8.25 9.12
N LEU A 588 -25.46 -8.88 8.13
CA LEU A 588 -26.50 -8.26 7.31
C LEU A 588 -27.84 -8.11 8.05
N LYS A 589 -28.13 -8.97 9.04
CA LYS A 589 -29.37 -8.87 9.84
C LYS A 589 -29.37 -7.63 10.74
N GLU A 590 -28.22 -7.23 11.29
CA GLU A 590 -28.08 -6.01 12.08
C GLU A 590 -28.29 -4.74 11.23
N VAL A 591 -27.86 -4.74 9.96
CA VAL A 591 -28.04 -3.60 9.04
C VAL A 591 -29.53 -3.37 8.69
N THR A 592 -30.31 -4.43 8.48
CA THR A 592 -31.76 -4.31 8.24
C THR A 592 -32.56 -3.80 9.44
N HIS A 593 -32.04 -3.92 10.67
CA HIS A 593 -32.69 -3.39 11.87
C HIS A 593 -32.24 -1.96 12.24
N ALA A 594 -31.15 -1.46 11.64
CA ALA A 594 -30.69 -0.08 11.82
C ALA A 594 -31.26 0.91 10.78
N VAL A 595 -31.83 0.40 9.69
CA VAL A 595 -32.42 1.19 8.57
C VAL A 595 -33.97 1.14 8.60
N ALA A 596 -34.58 0.41 9.54
CA ALA A 596 -36.01 0.40 9.82
C ALA A 596 -36.28 1.11 11.15
#